data_AF-A0A2P2ILM5-F1
#
_entry.id   AF-A0A2P2ILM5-F1
#
_cell.length_a   1.000
_cell.length_b   1.000
_cell.length_c   1.000
_cell.angle_alpha   90.00
_cell.angle_beta   90.00
_cell.angle_gamma   90.00
#
_symmetry.space_group_name_H-M   'P 1'
#
loop_
_entity.id
_entity.type
_entity.pdbx_description
1 polymer ?
#
loop_
_entity_poly.entity_id
_entity_poly.type
_entity_poly.pdbx_seq_one_letter_code
_entity_poly.pdbx_strand_id
1 'polypeptide(L)'
;MSAGKKGDCFKNAGSNVYKKIMQEWRILENNLPESIFVRVYEGRIDLLRAVIIGAQGTPYHDGLFFFDFAFPSDYPNNPPLVHYHSHGLELNPNLYDNGYVCLSLLNTWSAEETEMWNPTGSTVLQALVSLQALVLNEKPYYNEPGYEEPSSGDWDLDSAEYNGEVFGLSCKTMMFLIDNPPKNFEAFVKDHFCERANVILAACRAYIEGRARVGYYDGSPSSPCTVDVSREFKGTMEALYPNLEVAFNRNAASKSA
;
A
#
# COMPACT_ATOMS: atom_id res chain seq x y z
N MET A 1 -37.97 14.62 28.24
CA MET A 1 -38.28 14.15 26.87
C MET A 1 -37.20 13.17 26.45
N SER A 2 -37.62 12.00 25.98
CA SER A 2 -36.79 10.82 25.71
C SER A 2 -35.65 11.12 24.72
N ALA A 3 -34.41 10.87 25.11
CA ALA A 3 -33.31 10.64 24.17
C ALA A 3 -33.66 9.35 23.41
N GLY A 4 -34.31 9.49 22.25
CA GLY A 4 -34.63 8.36 21.39
C GLY A 4 -33.35 7.60 21.07
N LYS A 5 -33.36 6.28 21.31
CA LYS A 5 -32.30 5.38 20.83
C LYS A 5 -32.19 5.57 19.32
N LYS A 6 -31.25 6.40 18.85
CA LYS A 6 -30.84 6.40 17.45
C LYS A 6 -30.36 4.98 17.16
N GLY A 7 -31.13 4.22 16.39
CA GLY A 7 -30.70 2.91 15.92
C GLY A 7 -29.38 3.05 15.18
N ASP A 8 -28.49 2.08 15.36
CA ASP A 8 -27.21 1.98 14.67
C ASP A 8 -27.40 2.19 13.15
N CYS A 9 -26.89 3.30 12.62
CA CYS A 9 -27.14 3.74 11.24
C CYS A 9 -26.56 2.76 10.21
N PHE A 10 -25.65 1.87 10.64
CA PHE A 10 -25.03 0.81 9.85
C PHE A 10 -25.84 -0.49 9.85
N LYS A 11 -26.86 -0.64 10.72
CA LYS A 11 -27.75 -1.82 10.75
C LYS A 11 -29.13 -1.55 10.16
N ASN A 12 -29.48 -0.29 9.98
CA ASN A 12 -30.77 0.11 9.44
C ASN A 12 -30.69 0.26 7.91
N ALA A 13 -31.25 -0.71 7.17
CA ALA A 13 -31.30 -0.66 5.70
C ALA A 13 -32.04 0.57 5.11
N GLY A 14 -32.88 1.24 5.92
CA GLY A 14 -33.53 2.50 5.53
C GLY A 14 -32.61 3.72 5.60
N SER A 15 -31.51 3.64 6.37
CA SER A 15 -30.54 4.71 6.58
C SER A 15 -29.83 5.12 5.28
N ASN A 16 -29.60 6.42 5.10
CA ASN A 16 -28.81 6.91 3.97
C ASN A 16 -27.37 6.39 4.01
N VAL A 17 -26.78 6.32 5.21
CA VAL A 17 -25.42 5.80 5.44
C VAL A 17 -25.32 4.36 4.95
N TYR A 18 -26.25 3.50 5.38
CA TYR A 18 -26.31 2.09 4.96
C TYR A 18 -26.38 1.99 3.44
N LYS A 19 -27.31 2.73 2.81
CA LYS A 19 -27.50 2.69 1.36
C LYS A 19 -26.25 3.13 0.60
N LYS A 20 -25.57 4.17 1.08
CA LYS A 20 -24.33 4.66 0.46
C LYS A 20 -23.18 3.65 0.62
N ILE A 21 -23.01 3.04 1.79
CA ILE A 21 -22.01 1.98 1.99
C ILE A 21 -22.30 0.76 1.08
N MET A 22 -23.56 0.35 0.95
CA MET A 22 -23.92 -0.72 0.01
C MET A 22 -23.64 -0.35 -1.46
N GLN A 23 -23.71 0.94 -1.80
CA GLN A 23 -23.29 1.42 -3.11
C GLN A 23 -21.77 1.31 -3.28
N GLU A 24 -20.97 1.66 -2.26
CA GLU A 24 -19.51 1.46 -2.28
C GLU A 24 -19.16 -0.02 -2.51
N TRP A 25 -19.85 -0.96 -1.85
CA TRP A 25 -19.63 -2.40 -2.09
C TRP A 25 -19.85 -2.81 -3.53
N ARG A 26 -20.92 -2.32 -4.16
CA ARG A 26 -21.18 -2.60 -5.58
C ARG A 26 -20.11 -1.98 -6.47
N ILE A 27 -19.61 -0.79 -6.15
CA ILE A 27 -18.55 -0.14 -6.93
C ILE A 27 -17.27 -0.97 -6.82
N LEU A 28 -16.87 -1.36 -5.61
CA LEU A 28 -15.66 -2.12 -5.36
C LEU A 28 -15.72 -3.52 -5.99
N GLU A 29 -16.84 -4.23 -5.84
CA GLU A 29 -17.03 -5.57 -6.43
C GLU A 29 -16.86 -5.59 -7.96
N ASN A 30 -17.24 -4.51 -8.64
CA ASN A 30 -17.25 -4.47 -10.11
C ASN A 30 -16.06 -3.74 -10.76
N ASN A 31 -15.30 -2.93 -10.00
CA ASN A 31 -14.35 -1.99 -10.60
C ASN A 31 -12.97 -1.95 -9.91
N LEU A 32 -12.68 -2.85 -8.97
CA LEU A 32 -11.35 -2.93 -8.36
C LEU A 32 -10.28 -3.29 -9.41
N PRO A 33 -9.13 -2.59 -9.44
CA PRO A 33 -7.96 -3.05 -10.18
C PRO A 33 -7.49 -4.41 -9.67
N GLU A 34 -6.88 -5.21 -10.55
CA GLU A 34 -6.38 -6.57 -10.20
C GLU A 34 -5.35 -6.58 -9.07
N SER A 35 -4.67 -5.46 -8.84
CA SER A 35 -3.67 -5.28 -7.78
C SER A 35 -4.26 -4.83 -6.44
N ILE A 36 -5.58 -4.67 -6.32
CA ILE A 36 -6.24 -4.21 -5.09
C ILE A 36 -7.29 -5.22 -4.66
N PHE A 37 -7.18 -5.71 -3.42
CA PHE A 37 -8.12 -6.67 -2.84
C PHE A 37 -8.75 -6.07 -1.59
N VAL A 38 -10.06 -6.28 -1.44
CA VAL A 38 -10.83 -5.76 -0.30
C VAL A 38 -11.57 -6.90 0.38
N ARG A 39 -11.58 -6.89 1.73
CA ARG A 39 -12.45 -7.72 2.56
C ARG A 39 -13.29 -6.84 3.47
N VAL A 40 -14.57 -7.19 3.58
CA VAL A 40 -15.56 -6.48 4.41
C VAL A 40 -16.06 -7.40 5.53
N TYR A 41 -16.60 -6.83 6.60
CA TYR A 41 -17.10 -7.61 7.73
C TYR A 41 -18.63 -7.74 7.66
N GLU A 42 -19.14 -8.97 7.63
CA GLU A 42 -20.60 -9.24 7.58
C GLU A 42 -21.39 -8.52 8.68
N GLY A 43 -20.84 -8.48 9.90
CA GLY A 43 -21.47 -7.84 11.06
C GLY A 43 -21.14 -6.37 11.26
N ARG A 44 -20.20 -5.81 10.48
CA ARG A 44 -19.68 -4.44 10.60
C ARG A 44 -19.42 -3.88 9.21
N ILE A 45 -20.51 -3.57 8.51
CA ILE A 45 -20.46 -2.98 7.16
C ILE A 45 -19.75 -1.62 7.14
N ASP A 46 -19.54 -1.00 8.28
CA ASP A 46 -18.80 0.24 8.44
C ASP A 46 -17.28 0.02 8.44
N LEU A 47 -16.81 -1.22 8.32
CA LEU A 47 -15.39 -1.57 8.29
C LEU A 47 -15.03 -2.34 7.02
N LEU A 48 -13.87 -2.03 6.46
CA LEU A 48 -13.19 -2.85 5.46
C LEU A 48 -11.69 -2.86 5.71
N ARG A 49 -11.05 -3.88 5.17
CA ARG A 49 -9.60 -3.95 5.01
C ARG A 49 -9.27 -4.09 3.53
N ALA A 50 -8.42 -3.22 3.03
CA ALA A 50 -7.86 -3.30 1.70
C ALA A 50 -6.39 -3.70 1.76
N VAL A 51 -5.93 -4.37 0.71
CA VAL A 51 -4.51 -4.57 0.43
C VAL A 51 -4.23 -4.11 -0.99
N ILE A 52 -3.18 -3.32 -1.15
CA ILE A 52 -2.66 -2.88 -2.44
C ILE A 52 -1.35 -3.62 -2.66
N ILE A 53 -1.24 -4.32 -3.80
CA ILE A 53 0.02 -4.87 -4.26
C ILE A 53 0.83 -3.73 -4.90
N GLY A 54 2.06 -3.52 -4.45
CA GLY A 54 2.94 -2.51 -5.01
C GLY A 54 3.23 -2.79 -6.49
N ALA A 55 3.15 -1.75 -7.31
CA ALA A 55 3.23 -1.86 -8.76
C ALA A 55 4.68 -2.04 -9.23
N GLN A 56 4.87 -2.75 -10.35
CA GLN A 56 6.13 -2.76 -11.08
C GLN A 56 6.51 -1.33 -11.50
N GLY A 57 7.80 -1.02 -11.56
CA GLY A 57 8.30 0.34 -11.81
C GLY A 57 8.40 1.19 -10.55
N THR A 58 7.98 0.69 -9.39
CA THR A 58 8.02 1.44 -8.12
C THR A 58 8.93 0.73 -7.10
N PRO A 59 9.49 1.43 -6.09
CA PRO A 59 10.22 0.78 -5.00
C PRO A 59 9.33 -0.12 -4.11
N TYR A 60 8.02 -0.13 -4.34
CA TYR A 60 7.03 -0.91 -3.61
C TYR A 60 6.74 -2.28 -4.26
N HIS A 61 7.28 -2.54 -5.45
CA HIS A 61 6.88 -3.67 -6.28
C HIS A 61 6.84 -5.01 -5.52
N ASP A 62 5.78 -5.79 -5.77
CA ASP A 62 5.50 -7.07 -5.11
C ASP A 62 5.26 -7.01 -3.58
N GLY A 63 5.41 -5.85 -2.95
CA GLY A 63 5.03 -5.61 -1.56
C GLY A 63 3.52 -5.63 -1.38
N LEU A 64 3.06 -5.91 -0.16
CA LEU A 64 1.65 -5.88 0.23
C LEU A 64 1.44 -4.77 1.24
N PHE A 65 0.57 -3.80 0.91
CA PHE A 65 0.31 -2.62 1.75
C PHE A 65 -1.14 -2.64 2.24
N PHE A 66 -1.33 -2.84 3.54
CA PHE A 66 -2.64 -3.00 4.15
C PHE A 66 -3.19 -1.70 4.73
N PHE A 67 -4.48 -1.47 4.47
CA PHE A 67 -5.21 -0.29 4.93
C PHE A 67 -6.55 -0.70 5.54
N ASP A 68 -6.82 -0.26 6.75
CA ASP A 68 -8.14 -0.38 7.38
C ASP A 68 -8.93 0.90 7.15
N PHE A 69 -10.19 0.77 6.69
CA PHE A 69 -11.10 1.90 6.57
C PHE A 69 -12.26 1.73 7.53
N ALA A 70 -12.67 2.83 8.16
CA ALA A 70 -13.83 2.93 9.01
C ALA A 70 -14.74 4.06 8.56
N PHE A 71 -15.96 3.73 8.10
CA PHE A 71 -16.95 4.71 7.71
C PHE A 71 -17.50 5.44 8.95
N PRO A 72 -17.58 6.78 8.94
CA PRO A 72 -18.18 7.51 10.04
C PRO A 72 -19.72 7.42 10.01
N SER A 73 -20.35 7.71 11.14
CA SER A 73 -21.81 7.61 11.29
C SER A 73 -22.61 8.62 10.45
N ASP A 74 -21.93 9.60 9.85
CA ASP A 74 -22.46 10.64 8.99
C ASP A 74 -21.99 10.53 7.53
N TYR A 75 -21.39 9.38 7.15
CA TYR A 75 -21.01 9.09 5.78
C TYR A 75 -22.21 9.23 4.81
N PRO A 76 -22.05 9.86 3.63
CA PRO A 76 -20.79 10.30 2.99
C PRO A 76 -20.40 11.76 3.26
N ASN A 77 -20.98 12.45 4.26
CA ASN A 77 -20.62 13.86 4.49
C ASN A 77 -19.13 14.04 4.86
N ASN A 78 -18.58 13.05 5.56
CA ASN A 78 -17.15 12.93 5.83
C ASN A 78 -16.58 11.66 5.18
N PRO A 79 -15.30 11.67 4.77
CA PRO A 79 -14.64 10.49 4.23
C PRO A 79 -14.52 9.39 5.30
N PRO A 80 -14.27 8.13 4.89
CA PRO A 80 -13.84 7.10 5.83
C PRO A 80 -12.53 7.48 6.51
N LEU A 81 -12.38 7.10 7.77
CA LEU A 81 -11.08 7.12 8.45
C LEU A 81 -10.23 6.00 7.89
N VAL A 82 -8.95 6.26 7.61
CA VAL A 82 -8.02 5.27 7.04
C VAL A 82 -6.81 5.11 7.94
N HIS A 83 -6.39 3.87 8.15
CA HIS A 83 -5.21 3.51 8.92
C HIS A 83 -4.32 2.56 8.13
N TYR A 84 -3.07 2.96 7.92
CA TYR A 84 -2.05 2.14 7.27
C TYR A 84 -1.37 1.20 8.29
N HIS A 85 -1.17 -0.05 7.91
CA HIS A 85 -0.44 -1.02 8.72
C HIS A 85 1.07 -0.80 8.53
N SER A 86 1.62 0.16 9.28
CA SER A 86 3.00 0.63 9.14
C SER A 86 4.07 -0.33 9.65
N HIS A 87 3.71 -1.18 10.63
CA HIS A 87 4.66 -1.99 11.40
C HIS A 87 5.77 -1.15 12.07
N GLY A 88 5.48 0.12 12.37
CA GLY A 88 6.45 1.07 12.92
C GLY A 88 7.49 1.55 11.91
N LEU A 89 7.24 1.40 10.61
CA LEU A 89 8.09 1.86 9.53
C LEU A 89 7.42 3.02 8.79
N GLU A 90 8.20 4.07 8.51
CA GLU A 90 7.78 5.19 7.66
C GLU A 90 8.26 4.94 6.23
N LEU A 91 7.34 4.50 5.37
CA LEU A 91 7.65 4.00 4.02
C LEU A 91 7.49 5.07 2.94
N ASN A 92 6.80 6.16 3.25
CA ASN A 92 6.47 7.24 2.33
C ASN A 92 6.16 8.50 3.15
N PRO A 93 6.41 9.72 2.64
CA PRO A 93 6.05 10.96 3.32
C PRO A 93 4.54 11.08 3.65
N ASN A 94 3.70 10.30 2.96
CA ASN A 94 2.27 10.23 3.20
C ASN A 94 1.83 9.00 4.02
N LEU A 95 2.74 8.09 4.40
CA LEU A 95 2.48 6.87 5.17
C LEU A 95 3.39 6.82 6.41
N TYR A 96 2.84 7.30 7.52
CA TYR A 96 3.57 7.52 8.76
C TYR A 96 3.82 6.21 9.51
N ASP A 97 4.85 6.19 10.36
CA ASP A 97 5.20 5.06 11.23
C ASP A 97 4.09 4.66 12.22
N ASN A 98 3.20 5.59 12.55
CA ASN A 98 2.02 5.39 13.40
C ASN A 98 0.77 4.96 12.61
N GLY A 99 0.90 4.81 11.28
CA GLY A 99 -0.16 4.41 10.37
C GLY A 99 -1.13 5.53 9.97
N TYR A 100 -0.79 6.79 10.24
CA TYR A 100 -1.51 7.93 9.67
C TYR A 100 -1.25 8.04 8.17
N VAL A 101 -2.30 8.42 7.42
CA VAL A 101 -2.28 8.49 5.96
C VAL A 101 -2.62 9.90 5.51
N CYS A 102 -1.72 10.54 4.76
CA CYS A 102 -1.98 11.84 4.13
C CYS A 102 -2.53 11.65 2.72
N LEU A 103 -3.76 12.08 2.48
CA LEU A 103 -4.37 12.14 1.17
C LEU A 103 -5.47 13.20 1.19
N SER A 104 -5.44 14.12 0.23
CA SER A 104 -6.42 15.23 0.16
C SER A 104 -7.86 14.72 0.07
N LEU A 105 -8.08 13.66 -0.71
CA LEU A 105 -9.37 12.98 -0.84
C LEU A 105 -9.88 12.40 0.49
N LEU A 106 -9.02 12.20 1.49
CA LEU A 106 -9.39 11.77 2.85
C LEU A 106 -9.46 12.94 3.84
N ASN A 107 -9.33 14.18 3.36
CA ASN A 107 -9.23 15.40 4.15
C ASN A 107 -8.09 15.39 5.17
N THR A 108 -7.04 14.60 4.91
CA THR A 108 -5.83 14.52 5.77
C THR A 108 -4.63 15.27 5.17
N TRP A 109 -4.82 15.91 4.02
CA TRP A 109 -3.83 16.75 3.35
C TRP A 109 -4.51 17.96 2.71
N SER A 110 -3.81 19.10 2.67
CA SER A 110 -4.32 20.33 2.06
C SER A 110 -4.17 20.30 0.54
N ALA A 111 -5.23 20.61 -0.20
CA ALA A 111 -5.26 20.66 -1.66
C ALA A 111 -6.39 21.59 -2.13
N GLU A 112 -6.57 21.73 -3.45
CA GLU A 112 -7.69 22.49 -4.01
C GLU A 112 -9.04 21.81 -3.68
N GLU A 113 -10.13 22.58 -3.54
CA GLU A 113 -11.44 22.03 -3.14
C GLU A 113 -11.93 20.89 -4.05
N THR A 114 -11.53 20.89 -5.32
CA THR A 114 -11.86 19.84 -6.30
C THR A 114 -11.16 18.51 -6.03
N GLU A 115 -10.08 18.51 -5.26
CA GLU A 115 -9.27 17.35 -4.91
C GLU A 115 -9.62 16.79 -3.51
N MET A 116 -10.40 17.55 -2.73
CA MET A 116 -10.90 17.16 -1.41
C MET A 116 -12.10 16.22 -1.51
N TRP A 117 -12.49 15.60 -0.39
CA TRP A 117 -13.64 14.71 -0.34
C TRP A 117 -14.94 15.42 -0.75
N ASN A 118 -15.62 14.88 -1.77
CA ASN A 118 -16.94 15.31 -2.20
C ASN A 118 -18.01 14.28 -1.81
N PRO A 119 -18.94 14.59 -0.88
CA PRO A 119 -19.97 13.66 -0.41
C PRO A 119 -20.85 13.05 -1.51
N THR A 120 -20.96 13.72 -2.65
CA THR A 120 -21.81 13.28 -3.77
C THR A 120 -21.02 12.43 -4.77
N GLY A 121 -19.76 12.80 -5.04
CA GLY A 121 -18.96 12.23 -6.13
C GLY A 121 -17.83 11.29 -5.70
N SER A 122 -17.28 11.47 -4.51
CA SER A 122 -16.13 10.70 -4.03
C SER A 122 -16.54 9.28 -3.59
N THR A 123 -15.62 8.34 -3.78
CA THR A 123 -15.82 6.91 -3.51
C THR A 123 -14.59 6.30 -2.82
N VAL A 124 -14.77 5.15 -2.16
CA VAL A 124 -13.65 4.39 -1.60
C VAL A 124 -12.72 3.88 -2.70
N LEU A 125 -13.27 3.53 -3.87
CA LEU A 125 -12.46 3.12 -5.02
C LEU A 125 -11.48 4.22 -5.44
N GLN A 126 -11.94 5.48 -5.54
CA GLN A 126 -11.06 6.60 -5.84
C GLN A 126 -9.97 6.77 -4.77
N ALA A 127 -10.30 6.62 -3.48
CA ALA A 127 -9.30 6.67 -2.42
C ALA A 127 -8.24 5.57 -2.58
N LEU A 128 -8.65 4.32 -2.86
CA LEU A 128 -7.72 3.20 -3.07
C LEU A 128 -6.83 3.39 -4.31
N VAL A 129 -7.40 3.85 -5.43
CA VAL A 129 -6.64 4.12 -6.66
C VAL A 129 -5.71 5.32 -6.47
N SER A 130 -6.11 6.35 -5.73
CA SER A 130 -5.24 7.47 -5.39
C SER A 130 -4.09 7.06 -4.47
N LEU A 131 -4.30 6.17 -3.50
CA LEU A 131 -3.22 5.61 -2.69
C LEU A 131 -2.21 4.85 -3.57
N GLN A 132 -2.69 4.05 -4.53
CA GLN A 132 -1.81 3.36 -5.46
C GLN A 132 -1.03 4.33 -6.38
N ALA A 133 -1.73 5.30 -6.97
CA ALA A 133 -1.16 6.14 -8.03
C ALA A 133 -0.33 7.33 -7.50
N LEU A 134 -0.74 7.92 -6.38
CA LEU A 134 -0.13 9.14 -5.84
C LEU A 134 0.82 8.85 -4.67
N VAL A 135 0.54 7.81 -3.88
CA VAL A 135 1.37 7.49 -2.70
C VAL A 135 2.40 6.41 -3.04
N LEU A 136 1.95 5.27 -3.53
CA LEU A 136 2.80 4.12 -3.86
C LEU A 136 3.40 4.21 -5.28
N ASN A 137 3.91 5.38 -5.65
CA ASN A 137 4.35 5.72 -7.01
C ASN A 137 5.84 5.42 -7.29
N GLU A 138 6.32 5.74 -8.50
CA GLU A 138 7.69 5.51 -8.98
C GLU A 138 8.77 6.31 -8.22
N LYS A 139 8.45 7.56 -7.84
CA LYS A 139 9.37 8.54 -7.26
C LYS A 139 8.79 9.15 -5.96
N PRO A 140 8.58 8.33 -4.92
CA PRO A 140 7.95 8.78 -3.67
C PRO A 140 8.72 9.85 -2.89
N TYR A 141 9.98 10.11 -3.24
CA TYR A 141 10.73 11.24 -2.71
C TYR A 141 10.01 12.59 -2.90
N TYR A 142 9.38 12.80 -4.06
CA TYR A 142 8.66 14.04 -4.38
C TYR A 142 7.25 14.11 -3.76
N ASN A 143 6.85 13.11 -2.96
CA ASN A 143 5.65 13.21 -2.15
C ASN A 143 5.86 14.13 -0.94
N GLU A 144 7.12 14.45 -0.60
CA GLU A 144 7.45 15.39 0.47
C GLU A 144 7.16 16.84 0.01
N PRO A 145 6.39 17.60 0.80
CA PRO A 145 6.15 19.02 0.54
C PRO A 145 7.42 19.84 0.30
N GLY A 146 7.45 20.56 -0.82
CA GLY A 146 8.57 21.42 -1.20
C GLY A 146 9.66 20.73 -2.03
N TYR A 147 9.51 19.43 -2.31
CA TYR A 147 10.35 18.69 -3.23
C TYR A 147 9.60 18.56 -4.55
N GLU A 148 10.02 19.32 -5.57
CA GLU A 148 9.41 19.29 -6.89
C GLU A 148 10.17 18.37 -7.83
N GLU A 149 9.45 17.54 -8.58
CA GLU A 149 10.07 16.69 -9.59
C GLU A 149 10.71 17.56 -10.69
N PRO A 150 11.98 17.30 -11.05
CA PRO A 150 12.65 18.04 -12.11
C PRO A 150 11.95 17.89 -13.47
N SER A 151 11.74 19.00 -14.17
CA SER A 151 11.10 18.99 -15.50
C SER A 151 11.89 18.27 -16.59
N SER A 152 13.19 18.01 -16.37
CA SER A 152 14.04 17.34 -17.35
C SER A 152 13.77 15.83 -17.46
N GLY A 153 13.00 15.25 -16.54
CA GLY A 153 12.79 13.80 -16.47
C GLY A 153 14.09 13.02 -16.17
N ASP A 154 15.16 13.74 -15.80
CA ASP A 154 16.43 13.13 -15.45
C ASP A 154 16.29 12.38 -14.12
N TRP A 155 17.03 11.29 -14.03
CA TRP A 155 17.13 10.51 -12.82
C TRP A 155 17.91 11.29 -11.76
N ASP A 156 17.19 11.77 -10.76
CA ASP A 156 17.74 12.44 -9.58
C ASP A 156 18.36 11.40 -8.64
N LEU A 157 19.56 11.71 -8.15
CA LEU A 157 20.30 10.85 -7.24
C LEU A 157 19.58 10.73 -5.89
N ASP A 158 18.99 11.81 -5.40
CA ASP A 158 18.28 11.82 -4.12
C ASP A 158 17.04 10.92 -4.18
N SER A 159 16.28 11.02 -5.28
CA SER A 159 15.12 10.14 -5.53
C SER A 159 15.52 8.68 -5.66
N ALA A 160 16.64 8.39 -6.34
CA ALA A 160 17.15 7.03 -6.49
C ALA A 160 17.62 6.42 -5.16
N GLU A 161 18.28 7.21 -4.32
CA GLU A 161 18.70 6.82 -2.96
C GLU A 161 17.48 6.54 -2.09
N TYR A 162 16.50 7.44 -2.08
CA TYR A 162 15.23 7.27 -1.37
C TYR A 162 14.49 6.00 -1.82
N ASN A 163 14.44 5.71 -3.12
CA ASN A 163 13.85 4.47 -3.64
C ASN A 163 14.55 3.22 -3.07
N GLY A 164 15.87 3.26 -2.92
CA GLY A 164 16.63 2.19 -2.27
C GLY A 164 16.20 1.97 -0.82
N GLU A 165 16.08 3.04 -0.04
CA GLU A 165 15.60 2.97 1.35
C GLU A 165 14.20 2.39 1.44
N VAL A 166 13.26 2.91 0.64
CA VAL A 166 11.86 2.45 0.58
C VAL A 166 11.77 0.98 0.20
N PHE A 167 12.59 0.51 -0.74
CA PHE A 167 12.62 -0.91 -1.11
C PHE A 167 13.13 -1.79 0.03
N GLY A 168 14.17 -1.35 0.74
CA GLY A 168 14.68 -2.03 1.93
C GLY A 168 13.63 -2.12 3.05
N LEU A 169 12.87 -1.04 3.27
CA LEU A 169 11.74 -1.04 4.20
C LEU A 169 10.60 -1.93 3.72
N SER A 170 10.31 -1.97 2.41
CA SER A 170 9.30 -2.84 1.82
C SER A 170 9.65 -4.31 2.05
N CYS A 171 10.93 -4.70 1.90
CA CYS A 171 11.42 -6.04 2.26
C CYS A 171 11.21 -6.37 3.74
N LYS A 172 11.41 -5.40 4.65
CA LYS A 172 11.11 -5.58 6.09
C LYS A 172 9.62 -5.81 6.32
N THR A 173 8.75 -5.02 5.68
CA THR A 173 7.29 -5.21 5.73
C THR A 173 6.88 -6.59 5.25
N MET A 174 7.46 -7.10 4.15
CA MET A 174 7.19 -8.47 3.67
C MET A 174 7.48 -9.52 4.76
N MET A 175 8.61 -9.40 5.46
CA MET A 175 8.95 -10.31 6.56
C MET A 175 7.94 -10.21 7.71
N PHE A 176 7.56 -8.99 8.13
CA PHE A 176 6.54 -8.79 9.16
C PHE A 176 5.20 -9.43 8.80
N LEU A 177 4.78 -9.32 7.54
CA LEU A 177 3.52 -9.89 7.06
C LEU A 177 3.57 -11.42 6.96
N ILE A 178 4.72 -12.00 6.63
CA ILE A 178 4.90 -13.46 6.67
C ILE A 178 4.80 -13.98 8.11
N ASP A 179 5.38 -13.27 9.05
CA ASP A 179 5.37 -13.64 10.47
C ASP A 179 4.00 -13.42 11.14
N ASN A 180 3.33 -12.33 10.80
CA ASN A 180 2.06 -11.94 11.42
C ASN A 180 1.10 -11.37 10.36
N PRO A 181 0.55 -12.22 9.49
CA PRO A 181 -0.38 -11.78 8.46
C PRO A 181 -1.64 -11.19 9.08
N PRO A 182 -2.23 -10.12 8.49
CA PRO A 182 -3.48 -9.57 8.98
C PRO A 182 -4.58 -10.63 9.02
N LYS A 183 -5.44 -10.57 10.04
CA LYS A 183 -6.53 -11.54 10.21
C LYS A 183 -7.39 -11.60 8.94
N ASN A 184 -7.75 -12.81 8.53
CA ASN A 184 -8.44 -13.10 7.28
C ASN A 184 -7.66 -12.64 6.04
N PHE A 185 -6.34 -12.57 6.07
CA PHE A 185 -5.50 -12.39 4.88
C PHE A 185 -4.33 -13.39 4.89
N GLU A 186 -4.35 -14.36 5.80
CA GLU A 186 -3.26 -15.32 6.03
C GLU A 186 -2.96 -16.14 4.77
N ALA A 187 -4.00 -16.69 4.14
CA ALA A 187 -3.86 -17.42 2.89
C ALA A 187 -3.39 -16.51 1.74
N PHE A 188 -3.94 -15.29 1.65
CA PHE A 188 -3.58 -14.35 0.59
C PHE A 188 -2.10 -13.94 0.66
N VAL A 189 -1.63 -13.55 1.85
CA VAL A 189 -0.22 -13.18 2.10
C VAL A 189 0.68 -14.36 1.79
N LYS A 190 0.31 -15.55 2.26
CA LYS A 190 1.08 -16.77 2.02
C LYS A 190 1.20 -17.09 0.54
N ASP A 191 0.08 -17.14 -0.18
CA ASP A 191 0.03 -17.52 -1.59
C ASP A 191 0.78 -16.51 -2.44
N HIS A 192 0.56 -15.20 -2.21
CA HIS A 192 1.29 -14.12 -2.88
C HIS A 192 2.81 -14.26 -2.72
N PHE A 193 3.31 -14.36 -1.48
CA PHE A 193 4.75 -14.47 -1.27
C PHE A 193 5.32 -15.84 -1.68
N CYS A 194 4.52 -16.92 -1.70
CA CYS A 194 4.95 -18.19 -2.30
C CYS A 194 5.18 -18.06 -3.81
N GLU A 195 4.31 -17.34 -4.51
CA GLU A 195 4.40 -17.14 -5.95
C GLU A 195 5.52 -16.14 -6.31
N ARG A 196 5.66 -15.06 -5.54
CA ARG A 196 6.54 -13.93 -5.87
C ARG A 196 7.94 -14.04 -5.29
N ALA A 197 8.20 -14.91 -4.31
CA ALA A 197 9.49 -15.02 -3.62
C ALA A 197 10.71 -15.09 -4.57
N ASN A 198 10.66 -15.95 -5.60
CA ASN A 198 11.76 -16.11 -6.54
C ASN A 198 12.05 -14.82 -7.32
N VAL A 199 11.00 -14.10 -7.73
CA VAL A 199 11.12 -12.84 -8.47
C VAL A 199 11.68 -11.75 -7.57
N ILE A 200 11.17 -11.63 -6.34
CA ILE A 200 11.64 -10.64 -5.36
C ILE A 200 13.12 -10.88 -5.04
N LEU A 201 13.52 -12.11 -4.71
CA LEU A 201 14.91 -12.45 -4.40
C LEU A 201 15.85 -12.22 -5.59
N ALA A 202 15.38 -12.44 -6.82
CA ALA A 202 16.15 -12.15 -8.02
C ALA A 202 16.31 -10.63 -8.24
N ALA A 203 15.25 -9.85 -8.01
CA ALA A 203 15.27 -8.39 -8.05
C ALA A 203 16.26 -7.83 -7.00
N CYS A 204 16.20 -8.29 -5.74
CA CYS A 204 17.15 -7.87 -4.70
C CYS A 204 18.61 -8.07 -5.14
N ARG A 205 18.95 -9.25 -5.69
CA ARG A 205 20.31 -9.51 -6.20
C ARG A 205 20.66 -8.59 -7.36
N ALA A 206 19.75 -8.37 -8.29
CA ALA A 206 19.98 -7.47 -9.41
C ALA A 206 20.25 -6.03 -8.95
N TYR A 207 19.56 -5.56 -7.90
CA TYR A 207 19.76 -4.23 -7.34
C TYR A 207 21.08 -4.13 -6.56
N ILE A 208 21.42 -5.13 -5.74
CA ILE A 208 22.70 -5.20 -5.00
C ILE A 208 23.91 -5.20 -5.96
N GLU A 209 23.78 -5.89 -7.09
CA GLU A 209 24.84 -6.05 -8.09
C GLU A 209 24.86 -4.91 -9.13
N GLY A 210 23.92 -3.95 -9.04
CA GLY A 210 23.82 -2.84 -9.99
C GLY A 210 23.41 -3.26 -11.41
N ARG A 211 22.81 -4.45 -11.57
CA ARG A 211 22.29 -4.94 -12.86
C ARG A 211 20.92 -4.36 -13.22
N ALA A 212 20.23 -3.79 -12.25
CA ALA A 212 18.93 -3.14 -12.44
C ALA A 212 18.75 -2.01 -11.42
N ARG A 213 17.89 -1.05 -11.75
CA ARG A 213 17.44 -0.02 -10.80
C ARG A 213 16.26 -0.54 -10.00
N VAL A 214 16.16 -0.12 -8.74
CA VAL A 214 15.01 -0.42 -7.88
C VAL A 214 13.71 -0.07 -8.62
N GLY A 215 12.75 -1.00 -8.65
CA GLY A 215 11.50 -0.89 -9.40
C GLY A 215 11.56 -1.43 -10.83
N TYR A 216 12.74 -1.51 -11.46
CA TYR A 216 12.93 -1.86 -12.87
C TYR A 216 13.67 -3.17 -13.07
N TYR A 217 13.24 -4.22 -12.37
CA TYR A 217 13.69 -5.57 -12.69
C TYR A 217 12.70 -6.25 -13.64
N ASP A 218 13.20 -6.72 -14.78
CA ASP A 218 12.41 -7.33 -15.86
C ASP A 218 12.51 -8.87 -15.90
N GLY A 219 13.19 -9.48 -14.94
CA GLY A 219 13.45 -10.92 -14.93
C GLY A 219 14.63 -11.37 -15.81
N SER A 220 15.29 -10.45 -16.53
CA SER A 220 16.41 -10.78 -17.40
C SER A 220 17.70 -11.00 -16.59
N PRO A 221 18.44 -12.10 -16.84
CA PRO A 221 19.75 -12.33 -16.23
C PRO A 221 20.86 -11.44 -16.81
N SER A 222 20.61 -10.78 -17.95
CA SER A 222 21.60 -10.00 -18.69
C SER A 222 21.03 -8.65 -19.10
N SER A 223 21.01 -7.70 -18.17
CA SER A 223 20.86 -6.29 -18.54
C SER A 223 22.27 -5.67 -18.61
N PRO A 224 22.68 -5.07 -19.74
CA PRO A 224 24.00 -4.45 -19.90
C PRO A 224 24.14 -3.13 -19.12
N CYS A 225 23.11 -2.72 -18.37
CA CYS A 225 23.09 -1.48 -17.61
C CYS A 225 23.77 -1.69 -16.26
N THR A 226 24.96 -1.13 -16.08
CA THR A 226 25.58 -0.95 -14.76
C THR A 226 25.04 0.33 -14.15
N VAL A 227 24.20 0.17 -13.14
CA VAL A 227 23.67 1.25 -12.30
C VAL A 227 24.66 1.46 -11.15
N ASP A 228 24.95 2.71 -10.81
CA ASP A 228 25.70 3.00 -9.58
C ASP A 228 24.81 2.74 -8.36
N VAL A 229 25.34 1.97 -7.40
CA VAL A 229 24.59 1.51 -6.23
C VAL A 229 25.25 2.09 -5.00
N SER A 230 24.49 2.88 -4.21
CA SER A 230 25.05 3.49 -3.01
C SER A 230 25.54 2.41 -2.04
N ARG A 231 26.66 2.68 -1.36
CA ARG A 231 27.25 1.74 -0.38
C ARG A 231 26.29 1.44 0.76
N GLU A 232 25.48 2.42 1.13
CA GLU A 232 24.50 2.34 2.22
C GLU A 232 23.33 1.44 1.86
N PHE A 233 22.75 1.61 0.67
CA PHE A 233 21.72 0.71 0.16
C PHE A 233 22.24 -0.72 0.02
N LYS A 234 23.44 -0.87 -0.60
CA LYS A 234 24.06 -2.19 -0.78
C LYS A 234 24.26 -2.91 0.56
N GLY A 235 24.85 -2.24 1.54
CA GLY A 235 25.07 -2.82 2.88
C GLY A 235 23.76 -3.18 3.59
N THR A 236 22.73 -2.33 3.46
CA THR A 236 21.40 -2.59 4.02
C THR A 236 20.78 -3.84 3.40
N MET A 237 20.79 -3.95 2.08
CA MET A 237 20.21 -5.08 1.38
C MET A 237 21.00 -6.37 1.59
N GLU A 238 22.34 -6.34 1.61
CA GLU A 238 23.17 -7.50 1.94
C GLU A 238 22.89 -8.02 3.36
N ALA A 239 22.58 -7.15 4.32
CA ALA A 239 22.19 -7.54 5.67
C ALA A 239 20.76 -8.10 5.76
N LEU A 240 19.83 -7.56 4.96
CA LEU A 240 18.42 -8.00 4.95
C LEU A 240 18.20 -9.29 4.16
N TYR A 241 18.94 -9.49 3.08
CA TYR A 241 18.71 -10.54 2.11
C TYR A 241 18.64 -11.96 2.71
N PRO A 242 19.55 -12.40 3.59
CA PRO A 242 19.49 -13.75 4.17
C PRO A 242 18.22 -13.97 5.00
N ASN A 243 17.78 -12.95 5.74
CA ASN A 243 16.57 -13.03 6.56
C ASN A 243 15.32 -13.10 5.69
N LEU A 244 15.29 -12.33 4.59
CA LEU A 244 14.20 -12.35 3.62
C LEU A 244 14.08 -13.72 2.95
N GLU A 245 15.21 -14.32 2.55
CA GLU A 245 15.24 -15.67 1.97
C GLU A 245 14.73 -16.72 2.96
N VAL A 246 15.16 -16.66 4.22
CA VAL A 246 14.65 -17.54 5.29
C VAL A 246 13.14 -17.36 5.49
N ALA A 247 12.65 -16.12 5.52
CA ALA A 247 11.23 -15.83 5.68
C ALA A 247 10.40 -16.42 4.53
N PHE A 248 10.82 -16.23 3.27
CA PHE A 248 10.14 -16.81 2.10
C PHE A 248 10.18 -18.34 2.09
N ASN A 249 11.31 -18.96 2.45
CA ASN A 249 11.41 -20.42 2.54
C ASN A 249 10.46 -20.99 3.60
N ARG A 250 10.34 -20.34 4.76
CA ARG A 250 9.37 -20.72 5.81
C ARG A 250 7.92 -20.55 5.34
N ASN A 251 7.62 -19.46 4.63
CA ASN A 251 6.31 -19.22 4.05
C ASN A 251 5.91 -20.36 3.09
N ALA A 252 6.83 -20.78 2.23
CA ALA A 252 6.65 -21.89 1.30
C ALA A 252 6.53 -23.26 1.99
N ALA A 253 7.32 -23.53 3.03
CA ALA A 253 7.31 -24.79 3.77
C ALA A 253 5.98 -25.05 4.52
N SER A 254 5.23 -23.99 4.82
CA SER A 254 3.93 -24.09 5.50
C SER A 254 2.81 -24.71 4.63
N LYS A 255 3.11 -25.21 3.42
CA LYS A 255 2.18 -25.89 2.49
C LYS A 255 1.83 -27.34 2.85
N SER A 256 2.36 -27.90 3.95
CA SER A 256 2.30 -29.34 4.23
C SER A 256 1.43 -29.76 5.43
N ALA A 257 0.45 -28.96 5.85
CA ALA A 257 -0.50 -29.33 6.90
C ALA A 257 -1.95 -29.13 6.45
#